data_AF-A0A1V6ELS8-F1
#
_entry.id   AF-A0A1V6ELS8-F1
#
_cell.length_a   1.000
_cell.length_b   1.000
_cell.length_c   1.000
_cell.angle_alpha   90.00
_cell.angle_beta   90.00
_cell.angle_gamma   90.00
#
_symmetry.space_group_name_H-M   'P 1'
#
loop_
_entity.id
_entity.type
_entity.pdbx_description
1 polymer ?
#
loop_
_entity_poly.entity_id
_entity_poly.type
_entity_poly.pdbx_seq_one_letter_code
_entity_poly.pdbx_strand_id
1 'polypeptide(L)'
;MDGRSSIFDYWCIDSLADWNNRGRFDGALLSAEQKELRSNYAKILNLCSQEPALYRGLFFDLMYVNMDNPYFDFSRQFAFLRKADRELLLIVVNFDAESKHIRLRIPEHAFEYLRIKPQKQWLGRDLLSGEELPFELNTQDPLPMMLPAQYGRIWKYRIGD
;
A
#
# COMPACT_ATOMS: atom_id res chain seq x y z
N MET A 1 -19.22 -37.69 36.24
CA MET A 1 -17.98 -37.12 35.70
C MET A 1 -17.79 -37.76 34.33
N ASP A 2 -18.32 -37.13 33.30
CA ASP A 2 -18.30 -37.69 31.94
C ASP A 2 -16.94 -37.43 31.30
N GLY A 3 -16.11 -38.47 31.25
CA GLY A 3 -14.78 -38.51 30.66
C GLY A 3 -14.78 -38.41 29.13
N ARG A 4 -15.31 -37.32 28.58
CA ARG A 4 -15.07 -36.91 27.19
C ARG A 4 -13.93 -35.90 27.17
N SER A 5 -12.70 -36.39 27.26
CA SER A 5 -11.54 -35.61 26.85
C SER A 5 -11.63 -35.39 25.33
N SER A 6 -12.01 -34.18 24.93
CA SER A 6 -11.82 -33.68 23.56
C SER A 6 -10.31 -33.69 23.28
N ILE A 7 -9.81 -34.70 22.58
CA ILE A 7 -8.40 -34.76 22.14
C ILE A 7 -8.15 -33.88 20.90
N PHE A 8 -9.18 -33.15 20.45
CA PHE A 8 -9.13 -32.22 19.34
C PHE A 8 -9.87 -30.93 19.70
N ASP A 9 -9.20 -30.04 20.42
CA ASP A 9 -9.65 -28.65 20.54
C ASP A 9 -9.49 -27.96 19.19
N TYR A 10 -10.47 -28.16 18.31
CA TYR A 10 -10.67 -27.31 17.14
C TYR A 10 -11.20 -25.96 17.62
N TRP A 11 -10.34 -25.18 18.28
CA TRP A 11 -10.66 -23.79 18.58
C TRP A 11 -10.59 -23.02 17.27
N CYS A 12 -11.73 -22.44 16.85
CA CYS A 12 -11.76 -21.48 15.76
C CYS A 12 -11.59 -20.08 16.38
N ILE A 13 -10.74 -19.24 15.80
CA ILE A 13 -10.69 -17.83 16.19
C ILE A 13 -12.10 -17.26 16.00
N ASP A 14 -12.65 -16.56 17.00
CA ASP A 14 -14.04 -16.10 16.98
C ASP A 14 -14.36 -15.30 15.72
N SER A 15 -13.45 -14.41 15.29
CA SER A 15 -13.59 -13.65 14.05
C SER A 15 -13.68 -14.52 12.79
N LEU A 16 -13.03 -15.69 12.77
CA LEU A 16 -13.13 -16.65 11.67
C LEU A 16 -14.44 -17.45 11.74
N ALA A 17 -14.93 -17.76 12.95
CA ALA A 17 -16.24 -18.39 13.15
C ALA A 17 -17.38 -17.45 12.73
N ASP A 18 -17.29 -16.16 13.11
CA ASP A 18 -18.22 -15.10 12.73
C ASP A 18 -18.19 -14.84 11.23
N TRP A 19 -17.00 -14.87 10.62
CA TRP A 19 -16.88 -14.80 9.17
C TRP A 19 -17.54 -15.99 8.49
N ASN A 20 -17.27 -17.22 8.94
CA ASN A 20 -17.87 -18.45 8.40
C ASN A 20 -19.40 -18.39 8.44
N ASN A 21 -19.97 -17.89 9.54
CA ASN A 21 -21.41 -17.72 9.72
C ASN A 21 -22.23 -18.94 9.25
N ARG A 22 -21.87 -20.12 9.76
CA ARG A 22 -22.47 -21.41 9.36
C ARG A 22 -22.40 -21.68 7.84
N GLY A 23 -21.26 -21.37 7.23
CA GLY A 23 -20.98 -21.58 5.81
C GLY A 23 -21.46 -20.47 4.87
N ARG A 24 -22.04 -19.36 5.39
CA ARG A 24 -22.52 -18.26 4.54
C ARG A 24 -21.40 -17.33 4.07
N PHE A 25 -20.33 -17.18 4.85
CA PHE A 25 -19.22 -16.28 4.49
C PHE A 25 -19.68 -14.88 4.06
N ASP A 26 -20.68 -14.34 4.77
CA ASP A 26 -21.37 -13.10 4.43
C ASP A 26 -20.90 -11.91 5.29
N GLY A 27 -20.13 -12.18 6.35
CA GLY A 27 -19.65 -11.18 7.30
C GLY A 27 -20.75 -10.57 8.17
N ALA A 28 -21.97 -11.13 8.20
CA ALA A 28 -23.07 -10.54 8.96
C ALA A 28 -22.78 -10.44 10.46
N LEU A 29 -22.00 -11.39 11.00
CA LEU A 29 -21.60 -11.45 12.41
C LEU A 29 -20.31 -10.67 12.72
N LEU A 30 -19.61 -10.15 11.70
CA LEU A 30 -18.40 -9.37 11.92
C LEU A 30 -18.71 -7.98 12.47
N SER A 31 -17.87 -7.52 13.40
CA SER A 31 -17.85 -6.13 13.86
C SER A 31 -17.54 -5.17 12.71
N ALA A 32 -17.81 -3.87 12.90
CA ALA A 32 -17.49 -2.86 11.89
C ALA A 32 -15.97 -2.84 11.57
N GLU A 33 -15.13 -2.90 12.61
CA GLU A 33 -13.67 -2.95 12.48
C GLU A 33 -13.19 -4.20 11.73
N GLN A 34 -13.77 -5.37 12.01
CA GLN A 34 -13.44 -6.60 11.31
C GLN A 34 -13.84 -6.56 9.84
N LYS A 35 -15.01 -5.96 9.51
CA LYS A 35 -15.45 -5.76 8.13
C LYS A 35 -14.51 -4.81 7.39
N GLU A 36 -14.13 -3.71 8.03
CA GLU A 36 -13.18 -2.75 7.46
C GLU A 36 -11.82 -3.39 7.21
N LEU A 37 -11.26 -4.08 8.22
CA LEU A 37 -10.01 -4.82 8.09
C LEU A 37 -10.07 -5.81 6.93
N ARG A 38 -11.13 -6.63 6.88
CA ARG A 38 -11.33 -7.59 5.80
C ARG A 38 -11.41 -6.93 4.43
N SER A 39 -12.14 -5.82 4.31
CA SER A 39 -12.25 -5.04 3.08
C SER A 39 -10.88 -4.54 2.62
N ASN A 40 -10.09 -3.97 3.53
CA ASN A 40 -8.75 -3.46 3.25
C ASN A 40 -7.81 -4.56 2.76
N TYR A 41 -7.77 -5.71 3.44
CA TYR A 41 -6.95 -6.86 3.01
C TYR A 41 -7.42 -7.45 1.68
N ALA A 42 -8.74 -7.61 1.48
CA ALA A 42 -9.28 -8.08 0.21
C ALA A 42 -8.88 -7.14 -0.93
N LYS A 43 -8.90 -5.83 -0.70
CA LYS A 43 -8.46 -4.83 -1.66
C LYS A 43 -6.97 -5.00 -2.01
N ILE A 44 -6.09 -5.07 -1.01
CA ILE A 44 -4.65 -5.26 -1.22
C ILE A 44 -4.36 -6.54 -2.01
N LEU A 45 -4.96 -7.66 -1.61
CA LEU A 45 -4.74 -8.96 -2.26
C LEU A 45 -5.25 -8.98 -3.70
N ASN A 46 -6.41 -8.37 -3.96
CA ASN A 46 -6.95 -8.25 -5.31
C ASN A 46 -6.06 -7.34 -6.19
N LEU A 47 -5.53 -6.24 -5.65
CA LEU A 47 -4.61 -5.37 -6.38
C LEU A 47 -3.36 -6.13 -6.85
N CYS A 48 -2.79 -7.00 -6.01
CA CYS A 48 -1.66 -7.84 -6.40
C CYS A 48 -1.94 -8.73 -7.63
N SER A 49 -3.20 -9.11 -7.86
CA SER A 49 -3.62 -9.89 -9.03
C SER A 49 -3.99 -9.03 -10.25
N GLN A 50 -4.43 -7.79 -10.02
CA GLN A 50 -4.99 -6.91 -11.06
C GLN A 50 -3.95 -5.97 -11.67
N GLU A 51 -2.94 -5.57 -10.90
CA GLU A 51 -1.97 -4.55 -11.27
C GLU A 51 -0.66 -5.18 -11.77
N PRO A 52 -0.34 -5.12 -13.09
CA PRO A 52 0.90 -5.68 -13.64
C PRO A 52 2.17 -5.19 -12.96
N ALA A 53 2.18 -3.93 -12.53
CA ALA A 53 3.31 -3.35 -11.82
C ALA A 53 3.57 -4.05 -10.47
N LEU A 54 2.56 -4.64 -9.81
CA LEU A 54 2.72 -5.34 -8.53
C LEU A 54 3.19 -6.80 -8.67
N TYR A 55 2.75 -7.55 -9.69
CA TYR A 55 3.16 -8.97 -9.81
C TYR A 55 4.37 -9.20 -10.73
N ARG A 56 4.59 -8.34 -11.74
CA ARG A 56 5.71 -8.49 -12.71
C ARG A 56 6.52 -7.21 -12.96
N GLY A 57 6.15 -6.09 -12.34
CA GLY A 57 6.79 -4.80 -12.57
C GLY A 57 8.22 -4.75 -12.04
N LEU A 58 9.06 -3.97 -12.72
CA LEU A 58 10.37 -3.54 -12.27
C LEU A 58 10.25 -2.89 -10.90
N PHE A 59 11.20 -3.15 -10.01
CA PHE A 59 11.25 -2.59 -8.66
C PHE A 59 12.41 -1.61 -8.56
N PHE A 60 12.16 -0.47 -7.91
CA PHE A 60 13.20 0.50 -7.60
C PHE A 60 13.02 1.02 -6.17
N ASP A 61 14.04 0.82 -5.34
CA ASP A 61 14.03 1.26 -3.95
C ASP A 61 14.33 2.76 -3.82
N LEU A 62 13.58 3.47 -2.97
CA LEU A 62 13.81 4.90 -2.69
C LEU A 62 14.44 5.15 -1.32
N MET A 63 14.67 4.11 -0.52
CA MET A 63 15.19 4.28 0.84
C MET A 63 16.58 4.88 0.87
N TYR A 64 17.47 4.47 -0.04
CA TYR A 64 18.88 4.89 -0.04
C TYR A 64 19.08 6.41 -0.22
N VAL A 65 18.17 7.12 -0.91
CA VAL A 65 18.24 8.59 -1.09
C VAL A 65 17.49 9.38 -0.02
N ASN A 66 16.76 8.69 0.85
CA ASN A 66 15.96 9.30 1.91
C ASN A 66 16.50 9.00 3.31
N MET A 67 17.68 8.37 3.44
CA MET A 67 18.29 8.08 4.75
C MET A 67 18.68 9.35 5.52
N ASP A 68 19.09 10.41 4.81
CA ASP A 68 19.48 11.71 5.36
C ASP A 68 18.36 12.75 5.29
N ASN A 69 17.15 12.35 4.87
CA ASN A 69 16.06 13.28 4.61
C ASN A 69 15.37 13.69 5.92
N PRO A 70 15.42 14.98 6.32
CA PRO A 70 14.83 15.43 7.59
C PRO A 70 13.30 15.35 7.63
N TYR A 71 12.65 15.10 6.49
CA TYR A 71 11.19 14.98 6.37
C TYR A 71 10.75 13.56 6.01
N PHE A 72 11.64 12.57 6.16
CA PHE A 72 11.32 11.16 5.94
C PHE A 72 12.06 10.30 6.97
N ASP A 73 11.31 9.63 7.84
CA ASP A 73 11.89 8.75 8.86
C ASP A 73 12.08 7.35 8.27
N PHE A 74 13.28 7.05 7.80
CA PHE A 74 13.61 5.76 7.19
C PHE A 74 13.41 4.55 8.12
N SER A 75 13.31 4.75 9.44
CA SER A 75 13.07 3.68 10.42
C SER A 75 11.59 3.31 10.55
N ARG A 76 10.69 4.21 10.15
CA ARG A 76 9.23 4.05 10.29
C ARG A 76 8.49 4.18 8.96
N GLN A 77 9.13 4.68 7.93
CA GLN A 77 8.52 4.90 6.63
C GLN A 77 9.29 4.12 5.57
N PHE A 78 8.56 3.58 4.60
CA PHE A 78 9.14 2.80 3.53
C PHE A 78 8.56 3.24 2.19
N ALA A 79 9.43 3.49 1.21
CA ALA A 79 9.03 4.00 -0.10
C ALA A 79 9.76 3.28 -1.22
N PHE A 80 9.01 2.91 -2.27
CA PHE A 80 9.57 2.29 -3.47
C PHE A 80 8.68 2.52 -4.67
N LEU A 81 9.26 2.39 -5.86
CA LEU A 81 8.57 2.46 -7.14
C LEU A 81 8.43 1.07 -7.74
N ARG A 82 7.31 0.85 -8.43
CA ARG A 82 7.16 -0.28 -9.34
C ARG A 82 6.64 0.16 -10.69
N LYS A 83 7.17 -0.41 -11.77
CA LYS A 83 6.71 -0.09 -13.13
C LYS A 83 6.48 -1.33 -13.97
N ALA A 84 5.35 -1.38 -14.66
CA ALA A 84 5.12 -2.30 -15.76
C ALA A 84 4.50 -1.52 -16.93
N ASP A 85 5.01 -1.74 -18.14
CA ASP A 85 4.46 -1.13 -19.35
C ASP A 85 4.35 0.41 -19.22
N ARG A 86 3.13 0.95 -19.30
CA ARG A 86 2.80 2.38 -19.14
C ARG A 86 2.26 2.74 -17.75
N GLU A 87 2.42 1.85 -16.78
CA GLU A 87 1.94 2.06 -15.41
C GLU A 87 3.11 2.16 -14.45
N LEU A 88 3.12 3.24 -13.67
CA LEU A 88 4.06 3.47 -12.57
C LEU A 88 3.26 3.50 -11.27
N LEU A 89 3.71 2.74 -10.28
CA LEU A 89 3.20 2.74 -8.93
C LEU A 89 4.25 3.34 -8.00
N LEU A 90 3.87 4.32 -7.21
CA LEU A 90 4.62 4.76 -6.04
C LEU A 90 3.93 4.21 -4.79
N ILE A 91 4.65 3.36 -4.07
CA ILE A 91 4.18 2.77 -2.82
C ILE A 91 4.91 3.47 -1.70
N VAL A 92 4.15 4.03 -0.75
CA VAL A 92 4.71 4.63 0.46
C VAL A 92 3.91 4.17 1.68
N VAL A 93 4.62 3.67 2.69
CA VAL A 93 4.03 3.10 3.90
C VAL A 93 4.54 3.82 5.12
N ASN A 94 3.64 4.10 6.06
CA ASN A 94 3.95 4.63 7.38
C ASN A 94 3.61 3.58 8.45
N PHE A 95 4.64 3.08 9.14
CA PHE A 95 4.51 2.17 10.28
C PHE A 95 4.43 2.91 11.61
N ASP A 96 4.50 4.24 11.61
CA ASP A 96 4.33 5.03 12.83
C ASP A 96 2.87 5.03 13.29
N ALA A 97 2.69 5.20 14.62
CA ALA A 97 1.37 5.33 15.23
C ALA A 97 0.76 6.72 15.00
N GLU A 98 1.53 7.66 14.48
CA GLU A 98 1.11 9.01 14.14
C GLU A 98 1.10 9.23 12.63
N SER A 99 0.18 10.08 12.16
CA SER A 99 0.20 10.59 10.80
C SER A 99 1.41 11.51 10.58
N LYS A 100 2.11 11.37 9.45
CA LYS A 100 3.31 12.15 9.13
C LYS A 100 3.20 12.84 7.79
N HIS A 101 3.45 14.14 7.78
CA HIS A 101 3.65 14.90 6.55
C HIS A 101 5.09 14.67 6.09
N ILE A 102 5.24 13.95 4.99
CA ILE A 102 6.55 13.60 4.47
C ILE A 102 6.86 14.37 3.19
N ARG A 103 8.14 14.43 2.86
CA ARG A 103 8.63 14.94 1.58
C ARG A 103 9.60 13.93 0.97
N LEU A 104 9.13 13.16 -0.01
CA LEU A 104 9.87 12.03 -0.57
C LEU A 104 10.80 12.48 -1.72
N ARG A 105 12.10 12.20 -1.61
CA ARG A 105 13.06 12.43 -2.71
C ARG A 105 12.99 11.26 -3.70
N ILE A 106 12.94 11.56 -4.99
CA ILE A 106 13.03 10.58 -6.08
C ILE A 106 14.24 10.96 -6.95
N PRO A 107 15.27 10.09 -7.04
CA PRO A 107 16.50 10.44 -7.75
C PRO A 107 16.31 10.34 -9.25
N GLU A 108 17.12 11.09 -10.01
CA GLU A 108 17.15 11.00 -11.48
C GLU A 108 17.41 9.58 -11.99
N HIS A 109 18.23 8.82 -11.27
CA HIS A 109 18.49 7.41 -11.56
C HIS A 109 17.21 6.56 -11.62
N ALA A 110 16.18 6.87 -10.82
CA ALA A 110 14.90 6.18 -10.88
C ALA A 110 14.21 6.39 -12.23
N PHE A 111 14.29 7.60 -12.77
CA PHE A 111 13.69 7.96 -14.05
C PHE A 111 14.39 7.26 -15.22
N GLU A 112 15.72 7.23 -15.18
CA GLU A 112 16.55 6.51 -16.15
C GLU A 112 16.27 5.00 -16.14
N TYR A 113 16.32 4.39 -14.95
CA TYR A 113 16.13 2.95 -14.78
C TYR A 113 14.74 2.50 -15.22
N LEU A 114 13.70 3.25 -14.82
CA LEU A 114 12.31 2.95 -15.16
C LEU A 114 11.93 3.44 -16.57
N ARG A 115 12.81 4.16 -17.27
CA ARG A 115 12.57 4.77 -18.58
C ARG A 115 11.32 5.65 -18.59
N ILE A 116 11.20 6.51 -17.58
CA ILE A 116 10.12 7.48 -17.45
C ILE A 116 10.69 8.88 -17.64
N LYS A 117 9.95 9.74 -18.35
CA LYS A 117 10.33 11.14 -18.49
C LYS A 117 9.80 11.91 -17.28
N PRO A 118 10.59 12.82 -16.67
CA PRO A 118 10.04 13.78 -15.74
C PRO A 118 8.93 14.58 -16.43
N GLN A 119 7.76 14.68 -15.80
CA GLN A 119 6.69 15.57 -16.28
C GLN A 119 6.23 16.43 -15.12
N LYS A 120 5.89 17.69 -15.44
CA LYS A 120 5.46 18.66 -14.44
C LYS A 120 4.16 18.25 -13.75
N GLN A 121 3.24 17.56 -14.43
CA GLN A 121 1.97 17.17 -13.84
C GLN A 121 1.59 15.76 -14.24
N TRP A 122 1.40 14.93 -13.23
CA TRP A 122 0.79 13.61 -13.34
C TRP A 122 -0.51 13.60 -12.55
N LEU A 123 -1.56 13.03 -13.11
CA LEU A 123 -2.73 12.67 -12.32
C LEU A 123 -2.46 11.32 -11.67
N GLY A 124 -2.30 11.32 -10.34
CA GLY A 124 -2.11 10.12 -9.55
C GLY A 124 -3.42 9.69 -8.93
N ARG A 125 -3.70 8.38 -8.95
CA ARG A 125 -4.82 7.78 -8.22
C ARG A 125 -4.30 6.86 -7.12
N ASP A 126 -4.70 7.08 -5.88
CA ASP A 126 -4.40 6.17 -4.78
C ASP A 126 -5.31 4.94 -4.91
N LEU A 127 -4.71 3.78 -5.17
CA LEU A 127 -5.45 2.54 -5.35
C LEU A 127 -6.15 2.10 -4.06
N LEU A 128 -5.69 2.51 -2.88
CA LEU A 128 -6.25 2.08 -1.59
C LEU A 128 -7.38 2.99 -1.10
N SER A 129 -7.27 4.30 -1.23
CA SER A 129 -8.36 5.23 -0.86
C SER A 129 -9.30 5.56 -2.02
N GLY A 130 -8.84 5.46 -3.26
CA GLY A 130 -9.56 5.93 -4.45
C GLY A 130 -9.40 7.43 -4.73
N GLU A 131 -8.66 8.16 -3.88
CA GLU A 131 -8.36 9.57 -4.03
C GLU A 131 -7.56 9.84 -5.31
N GLU A 132 -7.93 10.90 -6.04
CA GLU A 132 -7.19 11.37 -7.21
C GLU A 132 -6.65 12.76 -6.94
N LEU A 133 -5.34 12.95 -7.13
CA LEU A 133 -4.68 14.22 -6.90
C LEU A 133 -3.64 14.49 -8.00
N PRO A 134 -3.53 15.74 -8.46
CA PRO A 134 -2.41 16.14 -9.31
C PRO A 134 -1.13 16.17 -8.46
N PHE A 135 -0.07 15.56 -8.96
CA PHE A 135 1.26 15.62 -8.35
C PHE A 135 2.32 15.92 -9.40
N GLU A 136 3.36 16.63 -8.96
CA GLU A 136 4.54 16.86 -9.78
C GLU A 136 5.59 15.81 -9.39
N LEU A 137 5.86 14.88 -10.31
CA LEU A 137 6.93 13.88 -10.13
C LEU A 137 8.17 14.39 -10.87
N ASN A 138 9.09 15.01 -10.14
CA ASN A 138 10.30 15.59 -10.68
C ASN A 138 11.54 15.17 -9.86
N THR A 139 12.73 15.48 -10.37
CA THR A 139 14.01 15.10 -9.75
C THR A 139 14.56 16.15 -8.78
N GLN A 140 13.99 17.36 -8.75
CA GLN A 140 14.53 18.50 -8.01
C GLN A 140 13.81 18.74 -6.69
N ASP A 141 12.48 18.64 -6.69
CA ASP A 141 11.61 18.91 -5.56
C ASP A 141 11.12 17.60 -4.93
N PRO A 142 11.33 17.42 -3.62
CA PRO A 142 10.74 16.31 -2.90
C PRO A 142 9.20 16.32 -2.99
N LEU A 143 8.60 15.16 -3.28
CA LEU A 143 7.16 14.99 -3.39
C LEU A 143 6.48 15.08 -2.00
N PRO A 144 5.67 16.11 -1.71
CA PRO A 144 4.98 16.22 -0.43
C PRO A 144 3.76 15.28 -0.39
N MET A 145 3.55 14.60 0.73
CA MET A 145 2.31 13.85 0.95
C MET A 145 1.99 13.64 2.43
N MET A 146 0.70 13.44 2.72
CA MET A 146 0.20 13.07 4.03
C MET A 146 0.04 11.55 4.12
N LEU A 147 0.80 10.91 5.01
CA LEU A 147 0.64 9.50 5.35
C LEU A 147 -0.11 9.35 6.67
N PRO A 148 -1.29 8.71 6.69
CA PRO A 148 -1.95 8.36 7.95
C PRO A 148 -1.10 7.40 8.79
N ALA A 149 -1.40 7.34 10.09
CA ALA A 149 -0.82 6.34 10.99
C ALA A 149 -1.09 4.92 10.49
N GLN A 150 -0.08 4.04 10.56
CA GLN A 150 -0.19 2.60 10.25
C GLN A 150 -0.85 2.32 8.88
N TYR A 151 -0.61 3.19 7.89
CA TYR A 151 -1.27 3.14 6.59
C TYR A 151 -0.27 3.22 5.44
N GLY A 152 -0.60 2.58 4.33
CA GLY A 152 0.15 2.68 3.08
C GLY A 152 -0.69 3.33 1.99
N ARG A 153 -0.06 4.13 1.13
CA ARG A 153 -0.66 4.68 -0.10
C ARG A 153 -0.02 4.04 -1.32
N ILE A 154 -0.83 3.77 -2.34
CA ILE A 154 -0.36 3.21 -3.62
C ILE A 154 -0.81 4.16 -4.72
N TRP A 155 0.05 5.11 -5.08
CA TRP A 155 -0.24 6.06 -6.15
C TRP A 155 0.04 5.43 -7.50
N LYS A 156 -1.00 5.28 -8.32
CA LYS A 156 -0.92 4.83 -9.70
C LYS A 156 -0.86 6.01 -10.66
N TYR A 157 0.11 5.95 -11.55
CA TYR A 157 0.34 6.93 -12.61
C TYR A 157 0.34 6.23 -13.97
N ARG A 158 -0.27 6.88 -14.96
CA ARG A 158 -0.26 6.41 -16.34
C ARG A 158 0.71 7.25 -17.16
N ILE A 159 1.73 6.59 -17.70
CA ILE A 159 2.78 7.22 -18.51
C ILE A 159 2.19 7.57 -19.86
N GLY A 160 2.13 8.87 -20.16
CA GLY A 160 1.81 9.39 -21.48
C GLY A 160 2.92 9.08 -22.48
N ASP A 161 2.58 9.09 -23.77
CA ASP A 161 3.52 8.91 -24.89
C ASP A 161 4.51 10.09 -25.01
#